data_AF-A0A960KFV2-F1
#
_entry.id   AF-A0A960KFV2-F1
#
_cell.length_a   1.000
_cell.length_b   1.000
_cell.length_c   1.000
_cell.angle_alpha   90.00
_cell.angle_beta   90.00
_cell.angle_gamma   90.00
#
_symmetry.space_group_name_H-M   'P 1'
#
loop_
_entity.id
_entity.type
_entity.pdbx_description
1 polymer ?
#
loop_
_entity_poly.entity_id
_entity_poly.type
_entity_poly.pdbx_seq_one_letter_code
_entity_poly.pdbx_strand_id
1 'polypeptide(L)'
;MAGHRVLYLNHNVDAKKQDLAALLKADFETVPASLTRHALGYMRVVRPDVVISNYQLPDGDASQLLQSMASSAEFSGIPVAVVLDETESSHEAMMRQLGAAAIIFRSNDSAQLIRTANDLAKLHGDSREEEAMGITGQLARLGIMELITEMAEEHGSGVISIDGSIAMEIYLQDGEIIHSRHGITVGIKALYRCLRIAEAAYHFSNQSPKVERTIEGELQTLIEQAKESNQRLMANSHRLPQPNHRIRIKYSDELKNTNLKHEARAALEVAKRYPRVKDYVDHFNIIDTHCYEYLFTFIERDFIEITDQQRPVAILVDSSCDMHQLVKDEGVQPIALKMIMDDRKVIADHPDLVANTLKYKIKQLEKAIIATSSEDAYLERCLTQLETHDCLSIFPAPELVPIQTPAMRNLVKLRQVGHQGQPLLANELMQVETKSFSLGLGLMAYQAALMAKDHQPIEVIHDFLVELAPRIHVLVAVQAGKSPLAPKGGGPLISIWDKDHFKALDELARGQSVHDALAAFVLKRIDVKSPIRLAIGHIQAQDVAKKLHEALVDKLHLGLKHDPFPLGPITSSILGEGAVAVAFHQL
;
A
#
# COMPACT_ATOMS: atom_id res chain seq x y z
N MET A 1 6.61 -38.84 23.57
CA MET A 1 7.76 -38.09 23.01
C MET A 1 7.16 -36.82 22.42
N ALA A 2 7.63 -35.64 22.82
CA ALA A 2 7.10 -34.38 22.27
C ALA A 2 7.35 -34.32 20.76
N GLY A 3 6.35 -33.92 19.98
CA GLY A 3 6.49 -33.78 18.52
C GLY A 3 7.49 -32.68 18.19
N HIS A 4 8.13 -32.76 17.02
CA HIS A 4 9.02 -31.70 16.56
C HIS A 4 8.22 -30.45 16.17
N ARG A 5 8.74 -29.26 16.49
CA ARG A 5 8.10 -27.98 16.21
C ARG A 5 8.53 -27.44 14.86
N VAL A 6 7.56 -27.23 13.97
CA VAL A 6 7.77 -26.71 12.60
C VAL A 6 7.13 -25.34 12.48
N LEU A 7 7.93 -24.31 12.21
CA LEU A 7 7.40 -23.01 11.79
C LEU A 7 7.22 -23.02 10.26
N TYR A 8 5.99 -22.97 9.77
CA TYR A 8 5.67 -23.09 8.35
C TYR A 8 5.14 -21.77 7.76
N LEU A 9 5.87 -21.18 6.83
CA LEU A 9 5.54 -19.91 6.18
C LEU A 9 5.00 -20.14 4.77
N ASN A 10 3.75 -19.74 4.53
CA ASN A 10 3.15 -19.73 3.20
C ASN A 10 1.99 -18.71 3.18
N HIS A 11 1.90 -17.93 2.10
CA HIS A 11 0.85 -16.91 1.90
C HIS A 11 -0.31 -17.39 1.03
N ASN A 12 -0.12 -18.46 0.24
CA ASN A 12 -1.17 -19.09 -0.53
C ASN A 12 -2.05 -19.94 0.39
N VAL A 13 -3.33 -19.56 0.52
CA VAL A 13 -4.25 -20.16 1.48
C VAL A 13 -4.48 -21.65 1.25
N ASP A 14 -4.62 -22.08 -0.02
CA ASP A 14 -4.95 -23.47 -0.35
C ASP A 14 -3.75 -24.39 -0.16
N ALA A 15 -2.56 -23.97 -0.64
CA ALA A 15 -1.32 -24.69 -0.43
C ALA A 15 -0.98 -24.78 1.07
N LYS A 16 -1.19 -23.69 1.81
CA LYS A 16 -0.96 -23.65 3.26
C LYS A 16 -1.87 -24.62 4.00
N LYS A 17 -3.17 -24.67 3.66
CA LYS A 17 -4.12 -25.62 4.25
C LYS A 17 -3.70 -27.07 4.00
N GLN A 18 -3.28 -27.40 2.78
CA GLN A 18 -2.84 -28.74 2.41
C GLN A 18 -1.60 -29.16 3.20
N ASP A 19 -0.55 -28.33 3.20
CA ASP A 19 0.73 -28.66 3.85
C ASP A 19 0.61 -28.73 5.37
N LEU A 20 -0.16 -27.83 5.99
CA LEU A 20 -0.42 -27.90 7.43
C LEU A 20 -1.19 -29.16 7.82
N ALA A 21 -2.21 -29.55 7.04
CA ALA A 21 -2.95 -30.79 7.30
C ALA A 21 -2.03 -32.02 7.20
N ALA A 22 -1.05 -32.00 6.29
CA ALA A 22 -0.09 -33.08 6.11
C ALA A 22 0.95 -33.15 7.25
N LEU A 23 1.50 -32.01 7.67
CA LEU A 23 2.42 -31.92 8.80
C LEU A 23 1.76 -32.35 10.12
N LEU A 24 0.52 -31.93 10.37
CA LEU A 24 -0.23 -32.33 11.58
C LEU A 24 -0.53 -33.83 11.60
N LYS A 25 -0.85 -34.45 10.46
CA LYS A 25 -1.02 -35.91 10.35
C LYS A 25 0.28 -36.68 10.60
N ALA A 26 1.43 -36.02 10.49
CA ALA A 26 2.75 -36.59 10.74
C ALA A 26 3.28 -36.25 12.16
N ASP A 27 2.39 -35.86 13.08
CA ASP A 27 2.68 -35.57 14.50
C ASP A 27 3.67 -34.40 14.74
N PHE A 28 3.77 -33.45 13.81
CA PHE A 28 4.49 -32.19 14.04
C PHE A 28 3.63 -31.17 14.79
N GLU A 29 4.27 -30.43 15.69
CA GLU A 29 3.71 -29.21 16.28
C GLU A 29 3.95 -28.05 15.31
N THR A 30 2.94 -27.66 14.54
CA THR A 30 3.11 -26.65 13.49
C THR A 30 2.70 -25.25 13.95
N VAL A 31 3.60 -24.28 13.81
CA VAL A 31 3.29 -22.85 13.92
C VAL A 31 3.19 -22.29 12.50
N PRO A 32 2.00 -21.94 11.99
CA PRO A 32 1.90 -21.30 10.69
C PRO A 32 2.22 -19.80 10.80
N ALA A 33 2.85 -19.27 9.76
CA ALA A 33 3.01 -17.82 9.56
C ALA A 33 2.75 -17.49 8.09
N SER A 34 2.33 -16.26 7.81
CA SER A 34 2.16 -15.78 6.42
C SER A 34 3.15 -14.68 6.06
N LEU A 35 3.92 -14.20 7.03
CA LEU A 35 4.75 -12.99 6.94
C LEU A 35 6.10 -13.24 7.62
N THR A 36 7.17 -12.73 7.02
CA THR A 36 8.56 -12.84 7.51
C THR A 36 8.70 -12.25 8.90
N ARG A 37 8.13 -11.06 9.14
CA ARG A 37 8.21 -10.40 10.45
C ARG A 37 7.54 -11.21 11.57
N HIS A 38 6.45 -11.92 11.27
CA HIS A 38 5.76 -12.78 12.25
C HIS A 38 6.60 -14.02 12.54
N ALA A 39 7.17 -14.63 11.49
CA ALA A 39 8.07 -15.77 11.66
C ALA A 39 9.28 -15.44 12.54
N LEU A 40 9.92 -14.28 12.34
CA LEU A 40 10.99 -13.80 13.20
C LEU A 40 10.52 -13.63 14.65
N GLY A 41 9.33 -13.07 14.87
CA GLY A 41 8.70 -13.01 16.20
C GLY A 41 8.51 -14.39 16.83
N TYR A 42 7.95 -15.35 16.07
CA TYR A 42 7.72 -16.71 16.56
C TYR A 42 9.01 -17.46 16.87
N MET A 43 10.08 -17.27 16.09
CA MET A 43 11.35 -17.93 16.35
C MET A 43 11.97 -17.51 17.68
N ARG A 44 11.80 -16.25 18.09
CA ARG A 44 12.32 -15.76 19.38
C ARG A 44 11.68 -16.44 20.57
N VAL A 45 10.44 -16.89 20.40
CA VAL A 45 9.63 -17.38 21.52
C VAL A 45 9.44 -18.89 21.48
N VAL A 46 9.21 -19.47 20.30
CA VAL A 46 8.96 -20.91 20.17
C VAL A 46 10.26 -21.67 19.97
N ARG A 47 11.28 -21.04 19.40
CA ARG A 47 12.52 -21.69 18.92
C ARG A 47 12.20 -23.00 18.19
N PRO A 48 11.59 -22.94 16.99
CA PRO A 48 11.19 -24.13 16.26
C PRO A 48 12.39 -25.04 15.98
N ASP A 49 12.14 -26.34 15.87
CA ASP A 49 13.16 -27.33 15.49
C ASP A 49 13.50 -27.23 14.00
N VAL A 50 12.57 -26.70 13.19
CA VAL A 50 12.77 -26.41 11.78
C VAL A 50 11.83 -25.30 11.32
N VAL A 51 12.32 -24.43 10.44
CA VAL A 51 11.52 -23.46 9.69
C VAL A 51 11.36 -23.97 8.27
N ILE A 52 10.15 -23.95 7.74
CA ILE A 52 9.87 -24.26 6.33
C ILE A 52 9.22 -23.02 5.73
N SER A 53 9.84 -22.41 4.73
CA SER A 53 9.33 -21.19 4.12
C SER A 53 9.14 -21.36 2.62
N ASN A 54 7.99 -20.95 2.10
CA ASN A 54 7.89 -20.60 0.69
C ASN A 54 8.89 -19.50 0.33
N TYR A 55 9.38 -19.53 -0.90
CA TYR A 55 10.30 -18.51 -1.39
C TYR A 55 9.64 -17.13 -1.41
N GLN A 56 8.45 -16.97 -2.01
CA GLN A 56 7.72 -15.70 -2.01
C GLN A 56 6.82 -15.54 -0.78
N LEU A 57 6.90 -14.39 -0.13
CA LEU A 57 6.04 -13.96 0.97
C LEU A 57 5.50 -12.54 0.71
N PRO A 58 4.40 -12.09 1.35
CA PRO A 58 3.79 -10.80 1.08
C PRO A 58 4.63 -9.61 1.54
N ASP A 59 5.52 -9.82 2.52
CA ASP A 59 6.42 -8.81 3.07
C ASP A 59 7.91 -9.08 2.77
N GLY A 60 8.20 -9.92 1.77
CA GLY A 60 9.57 -10.21 1.36
C GLY A 60 9.74 -11.57 0.67
N ASP A 61 10.94 -12.12 0.79
CA ASP A 61 11.25 -13.47 0.31
C ASP A 61 12.03 -14.27 1.35
N ALA A 62 12.20 -15.57 1.11
CA ALA A 62 12.95 -16.46 1.99
C ALA A 62 14.44 -16.07 2.14
N SER A 63 14.99 -15.33 1.18
CA SER A 63 16.37 -14.82 1.25
C SER A 63 16.51 -13.76 2.34
N GLN A 64 15.54 -12.87 2.46
CA GLN A 64 15.48 -11.84 3.50
C GLN A 64 15.27 -12.46 4.89
N LEU A 65 14.46 -13.53 4.98
CA LEU A 65 14.30 -14.30 6.21
C LEU A 65 15.64 -14.91 6.66
N LEU A 66 16.34 -15.61 5.76
CA LEU A 66 17.64 -16.23 6.01
C LEU A 66 18.69 -15.20 6.44
N GLN A 67 18.77 -14.05 5.76
CA GLN A 67 19.68 -12.97 6.12
C GLN A 67 19.37 -12.39 7.51
N SER A 68 18.08 -12.18 7.81
CA SER A 68 17.65 -11.71 9.13
C SER A 68 18.02 -12.72 10.22
N MET A 69 17.86 -14.01 9.95
CA MET A 69 18.27 -15.10 10.84
C MET A 69 19.79 -15.13 11.05
N ALA A 70 20.57 -15.05 9.97
CA ALA A 70 22.03 -15.05 10.03
C ALA A 70 22.60 -13.84 10.80
N SER A 71 21.90 -12.70 10.77
CA SER A 71 22.29 -11.48 11.49
C SER A 71 22.01 -11.51 12.99
N SER A 72 21.31 -12.54 13.50
CA SER A 72 20.90 -12.66 14.90
C SER A 72 21.43 -13.94 15.53
N ALA A 73 22.28 -13.81 16.55
CA ALA A 73 22.76 -14.94 17.33
C ALA A 73 21.62 -15.74 17.98
N GLU A 74 20.47 -15.09 18.22
CA GLU A 74 19.25 -15.66 18.79
C GLU A 74 18.63 -16.77 17.91
N PHE A 75 18.80 -16.68 16.59
CA PHE A 75 18.24 -17.64 15.62
C PHE A 75 19.27 -18.70 15.19
N SER A 76 20.46 -18.67 15.79
CA SER A 76 21.53 -19.60 15.48
C SER A 76 21.11 -21.04 15.80
N GLY A 77 21.36 -21.95 14.86
CA GLY A 77 21.06 -23.37 15.00
C GLY A 77 19.63 -23.79 14.66
N ILE A 78 18.76 -22.88 14.21
CA ILE A 78 17.44 -23.24 13.67
C ILE A 78 17.58 -23.52 12.16
N PRO A 79 17.33 -24.76 11.69
CA PRO A 79 17.47 -25.08 10.27
C PRO A 79 16.28 -24.55 9.47
N VAL A 80 16.55 -24.00 8.29
CA VAL A 80 15.52 -23.48 7.37
C VAL A 80 15.48 -24.30 6.09
N ALA A 81 14.32 -24.87 5.76
CA ALA A 81 14.02 -25.42 4.45
C ALA A 81 13.26 -24.40 3.59
N VAL A 82 13.67 -24.22 2.34
CA VAL A 82 12.97 -23.32 1.39
C VAL A 82 12.19 -24.14 0.37
N VAL A 83 10.92 -23.82 0.20
CA VAL A 83 10.04 -24.41 -0.82
C VAL A 83 10.04 -23.52 -2.05
N LEU A 84 10.43 -24.09 -3.19
CA LEU A 84 10.49 -23.45 -4.50
C LEU A 84 9.46 -24.06 -5.44
N ASP A 85 8.77 -23.22 -6.21
CA ASP A 85 7.98 -23.66 -7.36
C ASP A 85 8.87 -23.95 -8.57
N GLU A 86 8.33 -24.60 -9.62
CA GLU A 86 9.11 -24.98 -10.81
C GLU A 86 9.78 -23.77 -11.50
N THR A 87 9.06 -22.65 -11.53
CA THR A 87 9.53 -21.35 -12.04
C THR A 87 10.65 -20.73 -11.20
N GLU A 88 10.83 -21.18 -9.97
CA GLU A 88 11.78 -20.63 -9.00
C GLU A 88 13.05 -21.50 -8.85
N SER A 89 13.17 -22.56 -9.64
CA SER A 89 14.29 -23.51 -9.61
C SER A 89 15.68 -22.87 -9.76
N SER A 90 15.77 -21.74 -10.45
CA SER A 90 17.01 -20.97 -10.58
C SER A 90 17.56 -20.40 -9.26
N HIS A 91 16.75 -20.36 -8.18
CA HIS A 91 17.15 -19.80 -6.89
C HIS A 91 17.80 -20.81 -5.93
N GLU A 92 17.84 -22.10 -6.26
CA GLU A 92 18.36 -23.15 -5.38
C GLU A 92 19.78 -22.84 -4.87
N ALA A 93 20.72 -22.55 -5.77
CA ALA A 93 22.11 -22.32 -5.42
C ALA A 93 22.30 -21.11 -4.49
N MET A 94 21.53 -20.04 -4.73
CA MET A 94 21.56 -18.83 -3.90
C MET A 94 21.01 -19.11 -2.50
N MET A 95 19.89 -19.83 -2.38
CA MET A 95 19.29 -20.12 -1.08
C MET A 95 20.21 -20.98 -0.21
N ARG A 96 20.91 -21.95 -0.82
CA ARG A 96 21.93 -22.75 -0.12
C ARG A 96 23.10 -21.90 0.36
N GLN A 97 23.57 -20.94 -0.46
CA GLN A 97 24.64 -20.01 -0.06
C GLN A 97 24.23 -19.12 1.11
N LEU A 98 22.95 -18.74 1.21
CA LEU A 98 22.41 -17.94 2.30
C LEU A 98 22.10 -18.74 3.57
N GLY A 99 22.35 -20.06 3.58
CA GLY A 99 22.19 -20.90 4.76
C GLY A 99 20.91 -21.72 4.81
N ALA A 100 20.18 -21.89 3.71
CA ALA A 100 19.09 -22.85 3.65
C ALA A 100 19.63 -24.28 3.87
N ALA A 101 19.13 -24.95 4.91
CA ALA A 101 19.51 -26.31 5.27
C ALA A 101 18.97 -27.35 4.26
N ALA A 102 17.83 -27.07 3.65
CA ALA A 102 17.25 -27.90 2.60
C ALA A 102 16.47 -27.08 1.57
N ILE A 103 16.28 -27.67 0.39
CA ILE A 103 15.47 -27.10 -0.69
C ILE A 103 14.44 -28.15 -1.09
N ILE A 104 13.18 -27.73 -1.16
CA ILE A 104 12.03 -28.55 -1.52
C ILE A 104 11.45 -27.98 -2.82
N PHE A 105 11.31 -28.81 -3.84
CA PHE A 105 10.57 -28.42 -5.04
C PHE A 105 9.10 -28.75 -4.83
N ARG A 106 8.22 -27.77 -5.03
CA ARG A 106 6.79 -27.96 -4.83
C ARG A 106 6.29 -29.06 -5.77
N SER A 107 5.53 -29.98 -5.19
CA SER A 107 4.85 -31.06 -5.89
C SER A 107 3.38 -31.07 -5.49
N ASN A 108 2.57 -31.88 -6.18
CA ASN A 108 1.15 -32.05 -5.84
C ASN A 108 0.93 -32.77 -4.49
N ASP A 109 1.98 -33.38 -3.91
CA ASP A 109 1.94 -33.98 -2.58
C ASP A 109 2.94 -33.34 -1.60
N SER A 110 2.61 -33.43 -0.31
CA SER A 110 3.42 -32.87 0.78
C SER A 110 4.44 -33.88 1.34
N ALA A 111 4.69 -35.01 0.65
CA ALA A 111 5.51 -36.08 1.20
C ALA A 111 7.00 -35.69 1.31
N GLN A 112 7.51 -34.91 0.35
CA GLN A 112 8.87 -34.39 0.41
C GLN A 112 9.06 -33.38 1.54
N LEU A 113 8.05 -32.55 1.79
CA LEU A 113 8.04 -31.58 2.88
C LEU A 113 8.13 -32.29 4.23
N ILE A 114 7.29 -33.32 4.48
CA ILE A 114 7.30 -34.11 5.72
C ILE A 114 8.64 -34.80 5.96
N ARG A 115 9.24 -35.40 4.92
CA ARG A 115 10.56 -36.04 5.03
C ARG A 115 11.64 -35.04 5.43
N THR A 116 11.69 -33.91 4.73
CA THR A 116 12.67 -32.84 5.01
C THR A 116 12.52 -32.28 6.41
N ALA A 117 11.29 -32.06 6.86
CA ALA A 117 11.00 -31.59 8.23
C ALA A 117 11.55 -32.56 9.28
N ASN A 118 11.34 -33.87 9.10
CA ASN A 118 11.82 -34.91 10.01
C ASN A 118 13.35 -34.98 10.07
N ASP A 119 14.00 -34.91 8.92
CA ASP A 119 15.46 -35.02 8.83
C ASP A 119 16.14 -33.83 9.51
N LEU A 120 15.65 -32.61 9.24
CA LEU A 120 16.19 -31.39 9.85
C LEU A 120 15.94 -31.34 11.36
N ALA A 121 14.73 -31.69 11.81
CA ALA A 121 14.40 -31.67 13.23
C ALA A 121 15.19 -32.71 14.04
N LYS A 122 15.53 -33.87 13.46
CA LYS A 122 16.38 -34.89 14.10
C LYS A 122 17.85 -34.47 14.17
N LEU A 123 18.35 -33.78 13.14
CA LEU A 123 19.74 -33.34 13.07
C LEU A 123 20.08 -32.23 14.08
N HIS A 124 19.08 -31.46 14.53
CA HIS A 124 19.29 -30.28 15.40
C HIS A 124 18.62 -30.41 16.77
N GLY A 125 18.03 -31.57 17.08
CA GLY A 125 17.25 -31.83 18.30
C GLY A 125 18.02 -32.12 19.60
N ASP A 126 19.36 -32.14 19.59
CA ASP A 126 20.18 -32.59 20.74
C ASP A 126 20.72 -31.46 21.65
N SER A 127 20.34 -30.20 21.42
CA SER A 127 20.74 -29.08 22.29
C SER A 127 19.53 -28.33 22.84
N ARG A 128 18.92 -28.88 23.89
CA ARG A 128 17.91 -28.19 24.71
C ARG A 128 18.61 -27.50 25.88
N GLU A 129 18.82 -26.19 25.75
CA GLU A 129 18.94 -25.27 26.88
C GLU A 129 17.65 -24.43 26.91
N GLU A 130 17.03 -24.40 28.09
CA GLU A 130 15.76 -23.75 28.43
C GLU A 130 15.87 -22.22 28.41
N GLU A 131 14.72 -21.56 28.15
CA GLU A 131 14.41 -20.11 28.04
C GLU A 131 14.11 -19.69 26.57
N ALA A 132 12.91 -19.28 26.14
CA ALA A 132 11.69 -18.82 26.80
C ALA A 132 10.43 -19.56 26.28
N MET A 133 9.46 -19.84 27.15
CA MET A 133 8.19 -20.49 26.83
C MET A 133 7.16 -19.46 26.31
N GLY A 134 6.62 -19.69 25.12
CA GLY A 134 5.33 -19.15 24.73
C GLY A 134 4.43 -20.24 24.17
N ILE A 135 3.14 -20.16 24.48
CA ILE A 135 2.14 -21.15 24.06
C ILE A 135 1.66 -20.77 22.66
N THR A 136 1.55 -21.73 21.74
CA THR A 136 1.00 -21.49 20.40
C THR A 136 -0.15 -22.44 20.12
N GLY A 137 -1.07 -22.03 19.25
CA GLY A 137 -2.20 -22.88 18.90
C GLY A 137 -3.09 -22.30 17.80
N GLN A 138 -4.26 -22.91 17.64
CA GLN A 138 -5.28 -22.57 16.64
C GLN A 138 -6.61 -22.29 17.33
N LEU A 139 -7.21 -21.13 17.06
CA LEU A 139 -8.50 -20.74 17.62
C LEU A 139 -9.65 -21.66 17.16
N ALA A 140 -9.52 -22.35 16.03
CA ALA A 140 -10.51 -23.33 15.59
C ALA A 140 -10.69 -24.53 16.56
N ARG A 141 -9.72 -24.76 17.48
CA ARG A 141 -9.77 -25.86 18.46
C ARG A 141 -10.32 -25.42 19.81
N LEU A 142 -9.79 -24.32 20.35
CA LEU A 142 -10.09 -23.84 21.71
C LEU A 142 -11.10 -22.68 21.70
N GLY A 143 -11.15 -21.90 20.62
CA GLY A 143 -11.87 -20.63 20.60
C GLY A 143 -11.14 -19.54 21.39
N ILE A 144 -11.34 -18.29 20.99
CA ILE A 144 -10.60 -17.15 21.57
C ILE A 144 -10.97 -16.87 23.02
N MET A 145 -12.20 -17.14 23.43
CA MET A 145 -12.67 -16.85 24.79
C MET A 145 -12.05 -17.82 25.80
N GLU A 146 -12.09 -19.12 25.48
CA GLU A 146 -11.51 -20.17 26.34
C GLU A 146 -9.99 -19.97 26.44
N LEU A 147 -9.33 -19.62 25.33
CA LEU A 147 -7.91 -19.23 25.36
C LEU A 147 -7.62 -18.11 26.36
N ILE A 148 -8.38 -17.01 26.32
CA ILE A 148 -8.13 -15.89 27.22
C ILE A 148 -8.34 -16.31 28.68
N THR A 149 -9.38 -17.09 28.96
CA THR A 149 -9.66 -17.61 30.30
C THR A 149 -8.54 -18.51 30.80
N GLU A 150 -8.09 -19.48 30.00
CA GLU A 150 -6.99 -20.37 30.37
C GLU A 150 -5.69 -19.58 30.62
N MET A 151 -5.32 -18.65 29.74
CA MET A 151 -4.08 -17.88 29.92
C MET A 151 -4.15 -16.95 31.13
N ALA A 152 -5.33 -16.40 31.43
CA ALA A 152 -5.54 -15.57 32.62
C ALA A 152 -5.45 -16.40 33.91
N GLU A 153 -6.02 -17.61 33.93
CA GLU A 153 -6.02 -18.50 35.10
C GLU A 153 -4.65 -19.18 35.33
N GLU A 154 -3.99 -19.63 34.27
CA GLU A 154 -2.73 -20.39 34.37
C GLU A 154 -1.50 -19.48 34.51
N HIS A 155 -1.48 -18.33 33.85
CA HIS A 155 -0.29 -17.48 33.78
C HIS A 155 -0.47 -16.10 34.44
N GLY A 156 -1.69 -15.59 34.55
CA GLY A 156 -2.00 -14.29 35.14
C GLY A 156 -1.56 -13.09 34.28
N SER A 157 -0.34 -13.09 33.74
CA SER A 157 0.19 -12.00 32.92
C SER A 157 0.77 -12.50 31.60
N GLY A 158 0.58 -11.73 30.53
CA GLY A 158 1.14 -12.08 29.22
C GLY A 158 0.49 -11.33 28.07
N VAL A 159 0.88 -11.68 26.85
CA VAL A 159 0.31 -11.11 25.62
C VAL A 159 -0.14 -12.23 24.70
N ILE A 160 -1.43 -12.23 24.37
CA ILE A 160 -2.02 -13.09 23.35
C ILE A 160 -2.00 -12.34 22.02
N SER A 161 -1.17 -12.76 21.08
CA SER A 161 -1.14 -12.28 19.70
C SER A 161 -1.90 -13.22 18.78
N ILE A 162 -2.77 -12.70 17.93
CA ILE A 162 -3.62 -13.48 17.00
C ILE A 162 -3.22 -13.14 15.57
N ASP A 163 -2.90 -14.16 14.76
CA ASP A 163 -2.43 -14.02 13.38
C ASP A 163 -3.62 -13.93 12.41
N GLY A 164 -3.89 -12.72 11.92
CA GLY A 164 -4.92 -12.44 10.92
C GLY A 164 -4.45 -11.41 9.90
N SER A 165 -5.33 -11.05 8.96
CA SER A 165 -5.08 -9.97 7.97
C SER A 165 -4.86 -8.61 8.63
N ILE A 166 -5.32 -8.45 9.87
CA ILE A 166 -5.11 -7.27 10.72
C ILE A 166 -4.44 -7.75 12.01
N ALA A 167 -3.39 -7.04 12.45
CA ALA A 167 -2.68 -7.37 13.68
C ALA A 167 -3.60 -7.24 14.91
N MET A 168 -3.60 -8.27 15.76
CA MET A 168 -4.47 -8.37 16.93
C MET A 168 -3.71 -8.83 18.16
N GLU A 169 -3.90 -8.15 19.29
CA GLU A 169 -3.25 -8.45 20.56
C GLU A 169 -4.19 -8.24 21.74
N ILE A 170 -4.10 -9.08 22.76
CA ILE A 170 -4.80 -8.97 24.04
C ILE A 170 -3.75 -9.08 25.14
N TYR A 171 -3.72 -8.11 26.05
CA TYR A 171 -2.71 -7.99 27.09
C TYR A 171 -3.34 -8.32 28.44
N LEU A 172 -2.75 -9.31 29.12
CA LEU A 172 -3.16 -9.81 30.42
C LEU A 172 -2.19 -9.34 31.50
N GLN A 173 -2.72 -8.93 32.64
CA GLN A 173 -1.93 -8.68 33.84
C GLN A 173 -2.76 -9.04 35.08
N ASP A 174 -2.16 -9.81 35.99
CA ASP A 174 -2.78 -10.25 37.24
C ASP A 174 -4.16 -10.94 37.06
N GLY A 175 -4.32 -11.70 35.96
CA GLY A 175 -5.54 -12.43 35.60
C GLY A 175 -6.60 -11.57 34.89
N GLU A 176 -6.32 -10.28 34.67
CA GLU A 176 -7.24 -9.33 34.05
C GLU A 176 -6.76 -8.91 32.66
N ILE A 177 -7.70 -8.51 31.79
CA ILE A 177 -7.37 -7.90 30.50
C ILE A 177 -7.13 -6.40 30.73
N ILE A 178 -5.90 -5.94 30.54
CA ILE A 178 -5.54 -4.53 30.76
C ILE A 178 -5.55 -3.69 29.48
N HIS A 179 -5.32 -4.32 28.33
CA HIS A 179 -5.24 -3.64 27.04
C HIS A 179 -5.54 -4.61 25.90
N SER A 180 -5.95 -4.08 24.75
CA SER A 180 -6.04 -4.87 23.53
C SER A 180 -5.88 -3.98 22.31
N ARG A 181 -5.52 -4.58 21.18
CA ARG A 181 -5.30 -3.92 19.89
C ARG A 181 -5.89 -4.74 18.76
N HIS A 182 -6.50 -4.06 17.80
CA HIS A 182 -6.98 -4.62 16.55
C HIS A 182 -6.73 -3.60 15.43
N GLY A 183 -5.60 -3.72 14.74
CA GLY A 183 -5.13 -2.73 13.77
C GLY A 183 -4.84 -1.39 14.45
N ILE A 184 -5.51 -0.32 14.02
CA ILE A 184 -5.41 1.02 14.61
C ILE A 184 -6.27 1.20 15.87
N THR A 185 -7.20 0.27 16.13
CA THR A 185 -8.11 0.34 17.26
C THR A 185 -7.46 -0.25 18.51
N VAL A 186 -7.70 0.38 19.67
CA VAL A 186 -7.18 -0.07 20.97
C VAL A 186 -8.28 -0.12 22.03
N GLY A 187 -7.99 -0.72 23.19
CA GLY A 187 -8.88 -0.75 24.35
C GLY A 187 -10.09 -1.66 24.18
N ILE A 188 -11.18 -1.40 24.92
CA ILE A 188 -12.34 -2.30 24.98
C ILE A 188 -12.95 -2.61 23.61
N LYS A 189 -12.93 -1.63 22.72
CA LYS A 189 -13.41 -1.77 21.34
C LYS A 189 -12.62 -2.83 20.59
N ALA A 190 -11.29 -2.77 20.66
CA ALA A 190 -10.41 -3.76 20.04
C ALA A 190 -10.64 -5.16 20.60
N LEU A 191 -10.84 -5.29 21.91
CA LEU A 191 -11.10 -6.57 22.57
C LEU A 191 -12.34 -7.23 21.97
N TYR A 192 -13.42 -6.48 21.80
CA TYR A 192 -14.67 -7.01 21.22
C TYR A 192 -14.46 -7.49 19.78
N ARG A 193 -13.60 -6.82 19.01
CA ARG A 193 -13.24 -7.25 17.65
C ARG A 193 -12.41 -8.53 17.65
N CYS A 194 -11.40 -8.62 18.51
CA CYS A 194 -10.57 -9.82 18.66
C CYS A 194 -11.43 -11.04 19.02
N LEU A 195 -12.43 -10.84 19.89
CA LEU A 195 -13.37 -11.87 20.32
C LEU A 195 -14.35 -12.34 19.22
N ARG A 196 -14.36 -11.73 18.03
CA ARG A 196 -15.13 -12.21 16.85
C ARG A 196 -14.38 -13.20 15.98
N ILE A 197 -13.07 -13.34 16.16
CA ILE A 197 -12.25 -14.21 15.31
C ILE A 197 -12.51 -15.67 15.70
N ALA A 198 -13.06 -16.42 14.75
CA ALA A 198 -13.31 -17.85 14.93
C ALA A 198 -12.09 -18.71 14.57
N GLU A 199 -11.33 -18.32 13.54
CA GLU A 199 -10.24 -19.13 12.98
C GLU A 199 -9.01 -18.26 12.76
N ALA A 200 -7.99 -18.44 13.61
CA ALA A 200 -6.66 -17.87 13.45
C ALA A 200 -5.64 -18.65 14.27
N ALA A 201 -4.37 -18.56 13.89
CA ALA A 201 -3.29 -19.00 14.77
C ALA A 201 -3.12 -17.97 15.90
N TYR A 202 -2.72 -18.43 17.08
CA TYR A 202 -2.41 -17.55 18.19
C TYR A 202 -1.06 -17.89 18.81
N HIS A 203 -0.53 -16.91 19.52
CA HIS A 203 0.66 -17.01 20.33
C HIS A 203 0.45 -16.29 21.66
N PHE A 204 0.74 -16.96 22.75
CA PHE A 204 0.81 -16.37 24.08
C PHE A 204 2.27 -16.25 24.50
N SER A 205 2.70 -15.02 24.78
CA SER A 205 4.00 -14.74 25.38
C SER A 205 3.80 -14.48 26.87
N ASN A 206 4.46 -15.28 27.71
CA ASN A 206 4.48 -15.11 29.16
C ASN A 206 5.49 -14.00 29.56
N GLN A 207 5.21 -12.78 29.09
CA GLN A 207 5.97 -11.58 29.43
C GLN A 207 5.04 -10.56 30.08
N SER A 208 5.47 -9.92 31.17
CA SER A 208 4.69 -8.84 31.78
C SER A 208 4.54 -7.70 30.78
N PRO A 209 3.31 -7.32 30.41
CA PRO A 209 3.09 -6.32 29.38
C PRO A 209 3.50 -4.92 29.86
N LYS A 210 4.20 -4.17 29.01
CA LYS A 210 4.59 -2.76 29.26
C LYS A 210 3.67 -1.81 28.50
N VAL A 211 2.39 -1.84 28.81
CA VAL A 211 1.35 -1.02 28.18
C VAL A 211 0.53 -0.28 29.24
N GLU A 212 -0.02 0.87 28.88
CA GLU A 212 -0.98 1.57 29.75
C GLU A 212 -2.29 0.76 29.83
N ARG A 213 -2.87 0.66 31.03
CA ARG A 213 -4.19 0.04 31.19
C ARG A 213 -5.24 0.91 30.50
N THR A 214 -5.97 0.31 29.58
CA THR A 214 -7.06 0.96 28.80
C THR A 214 -8.40 0.22 28.92
N ILE A 215 -8.39 -0.94 29.57
CA ILE A 215 -9.55 -1.79 29.79
C ILE A 215 -9.69 -1.95 31.30
N GLU A 216 -10.89 -1.70 31.78
CA GLU A 216 -11.27 -1.86 33.18
C GLU A 216 -12.43 -2.84 33.25
N GLY A 217 -12.45 -3.67 34.29
CA GLY A 217 -13.51 -4.63 34.54
C GLY A 217 -13.00 -6.06 34.66
N GLU A 218 -13.84 -6.89 35.26
CA GLU A 218 -13.56 -8.31 35.46
C GLU A 218 -13.61 -9.09 34.13
N LEU A 219 -12.69 -10.03 33.96
CA LEU A 219 -12.56 -10.86 32.75
C LEU A 219 -13.89 -11.47 32.27
N GLN A 220 -14.63 -12.15 33.15
CA GLN A 220 -15.91 -12.78 32.81
C GLN A 220 -16.96 -11.76 32.35
N THR A 221 -17.02 -10.62 33.03
CA THR A 221 -17.91 -9.51 32.65
C THR A 221 -17.56 -8.96 31.26
N LEU A 222 -16.27 -8.76 30.99
CA LEU A 222 -15.79 -8.28 29.69
C LEU A 222 -16.10 -9.26 28.55
N ILE A 223 -15.89 -10.56 28.77
CA ILE A 223 -16.23 -11.61 27.79
C ILE A 223 -17.73 -11.62 27.53
N GLU A 224 -18.57 -11.55 28.56
CA GLU A 224 -20.03 -11.59 28.40
C GLU A 224 -20.55 -10.35 27.66
N GLN A 225 -20.07 -9.16 28.01
CA GLN A 225 -20.43 -7.93 27.30
C GLN A 225 -19.97 -7.96 25.84
N ALA A 226 -18.79 -8.53 25.55
CA ALA A 226 -18.30 -8.69 24.19
C ALA A 226 -19.17 -9.67 23.40
N LYS A 227 -19.56 -10.81 23.99
CA LYS A 227 -20.50 -11.77 23.38
C LYS A 227 -21.82 -11.10 23.05
N GLU A 228 -22.41 -10.39 24.00
CA GLU A 228 -23.67 -9.69 23.80
C GLU A 228 -23.55 -8.64 22.68
N SER A 229 -22.50 -7.82 22.70
CA SER A 229 -22.24 -6.82 21.66
C SER A 229 -22.08 -7.47 20.28
N ASN A 230 -21.30 -8.54 20.18
CA ASN A 230 -21.06 -9.24 18.92
C ASN A 230 -22.32 -9.94 18.41
N GLN A 231 -23.11 -10.57 19.28
CA GLN A 231 -24.40 -11.15 18.92
C GLN A 231 -25.38 -10.08 18.41
N ARG A 232 -25.44 -8.91 19.05
CA ARG A 232 -26.26 -7.78 18.57
C ARG A 232 -25.83 -7.31 17.19
N LEU A 233 -24.52 -7.23 16.89
CA LEU A 233 -24.03 -6.89 15.55
C LEU A 233 -24.44 -7.94 14.52
N MET A 234 -24.26 -9.24 14.84
CA MET A 234 -24.62 -10.33 13.93
C MET A 234 -26.12 -10.36 13.65
N ALA A 235 -26.96 -10.26 14.69
CA ALA A 235 -28.41 -10.27 14.57
C ALA A 235 -28.93 -9.09 13.73
N ASN A 236 -28.28 -7.93 13.81
CA ASN A 236 -28.68 -6.74 13.07
C ASN A 236 -27.93 -6.54 11.73
N SER A 237 -26.99 -7.43 11.37
CA SER A 237 -26.09 -7.27 10.21
C SER A 237 -26.77 -6.88 8.90
N HIS A 238 -27.96 -7.43 8.63
CA HIS A 238 -28.78 -7.13 7.46
C HIS A 238 -29.40 -5.71 7.43
N ARG A 239 -29.50 -5.03 8.59
CA ARG A 239 -30.00 -3.66 8.74
C ARG A 239 -28.89 -2.64 8.97
N LEU A 240 -27.68 -3.10 9.33
CA LEU A 240 -26.55 -2.21 9.58
C LEU A 240 -26.08 -1.59 8.25
N PRO A 241 -25.73 -0.29 8.25
CA PRO A 241 -24.93 0.28 7.19
C PRO A 241 -23.68 -0.57 6.93
N GLN A 242 -23.44 -0.94 5.67
CA GLN A 242 -22.28 -1.73 5.29
C GLN A 242 -20.99 -0.93 5.47
N PRO A 243 -19.84 -1.57 5.72
CA PRO A 243 -18.57 -0.87 5.92
C PRO A 243 -18.14 0.06 4.77
N ASN A 244 -18.60 -0.20 3.54
CA ASN A 244 -18.36 0.62 2.35
C ASN A 244 -19.43 1.69 2.11
N HIS A 245 -20.55 1.68 2.83
CA HIS A 245 -21.54 2.76 2.73
C HIS A 245 -20.96 4.09 3.23
N ARG A 246 -21.55 5.18 2.74
CA ARG A 246 -21.14 6.54 3.09
C ARG A 246 -22.12 7.20 4.03
N ILE A 247 -21.59 8.01 4.94
CA ILE A 247 -22.35 8.82 5.88
C ILE A 247 -22.36 10.26 5.38
N ARG A 248 -23.53 10.79 5.03
CA ARG A 248 -23.69 12.20 4.70
C ARG A 248 -24.49 12.92 5.78
N ILE A 249 -23.93 14.00 6.31
CA ILE A 249 -24.62 14.85 7.28
C ILE A 249 -25.65 15.74 6.58
N LYS A 250 -26.90 15.67 7.03
CA LYS A 250 -27.98 16.58 6.63
C LYS A 250 -27.98 17.79 7.56
N TYR A 251 -27.68 18.97 7.04
CA TYR A 251 -27.75 20.24 7.79
C TYR A 251 -29.19 20.75 7.93
N SER A 252 -30.09 19.88 8.40
CA SER A 252 -31.50 20.19 8.64
C SER A 252 -31.66 21.23 9.75
N ASP A 253 -32.76 21.98 9.74
CA ASP A 253 -33.08 22.89 10.84
C ASP A 253 -33.29 22.13 12.16
N GLU A 254 -33.70 20.86 12.08
CA GLU A 254 -33.76 19.97 13.24
C GLU A 254 -32.38 19.75 13.86
N LEU A 255 -31.35 19.43 13.08
CA LEU A 255 -29.98 19.27 13.58
C LEU A 255 -29.46 20.58 14.21
N LYS A 256 -29.73 21.73 13.59
CA LYS A 256 -29.31 23.05 14.09
C LYS A 256 -29.95 23.41 15.44
N ASN A 257 -31.22 23.04 15.62
CA ASN A 257 -31.99 23.40 16.81
C ASN A 257 -31.95 22.32 17.91
N THR A 258 -31.44 21.13 17.59
CA THR A 258 -31.32 20.03 18.57
C THR A 258 -30.12 20.23 19.47
N ASN A 259 -30.35 20.23 20.78
CA ASN A 259 -29.28 20.20 21.76
C ASN A 259 -28.76 18.75 21.94
N LEU A 260 -27.74 18.38 21.16
CA LEU A 260 -27.12 17.06 21.24
C LEU A 260 -26.32 16.88 22.54
N LYS A 261 -26.43 15.71 23.17
CA LYS A 261 -25.51 15.29 24.24
C LYS A 261 -24.07 15.28 23.71
N HIS A 262 -23.11 15.43 24.61
CA HIS A 262 -21.68 15.48 24.27
C HIS A 262 -21.23 14.32 23.36
N GLU A 263 -21.63 13.09 23.67
CA GLU A 263 -21.25 11.89 22.91
C GLU A 263 -21.90 11.85 21.52
N ALA A 264 -23.18 12.24 21.41
CA ALA A 264 -23.85 12.33 20.12
C ALA A 264 -23.22 13.41 19.23
N ARG A 265 -22.82 14.53 19.82
CA ARG A 265 -22.06 15.57 19.09
C ARG A 265 -20.70 15.05 18.64
N ALA A 266 -19.98 14.32 19.50
CA ALA A 266 -18.72 13.69 19.13
C ALA A 266 -18.90 12.66 18.00
N ALA A 267 -19.94 11.82 18.06
CA ALA A 267 -20.30 10.88 17.01
C ALA A 267 -20.51 11.60 15.67
N LEU A 268 -21.26 12.70 15.66
CA LEU A 268 -21.52 13.47 14.45
C LEU A 268 -20.23 14.12 13.88
N GLU A 269 -19.34 14.62 14.73
CA GLU A 269 -18.04 15.16 14.31
C GLU A 269 -17.11 14.08 13.74
N VAL A 270 -17.09 12.87 14.33
CA VAL A 270 -16.32 11.75 13.76
C VAL A 270 -16.91 11.34 12.42
N ALA A 271 -18.24 11.24 12.29
CA ALA A 271 -18.91 10.92 11.02
C ALA A 271 -18.62 11.96 9.93
N LYS A 272 -18.55 13.25 10.31
CA LYS A 272 -18.15 14.33 9.41
C LYS A 272 -16.69 14.21 8.96
N ARG A 273 -15.78 13.78 9.85
CA ARG A 273 -14.36 13.61 9.55
C ARG A 273 -14.07 12.33 8.77
N TYR A 274 -14.82 11.27 9.03
CA TYR A 274 -14.67 9.93 8.47
C TYR A 274 -16.00 9.48 7.85
N PRO A 275 -16.32 9.92 6.63
CA PRO A 275 -17.64 9.77 6.02
C PRO A 275 -17.88 8.38 5.40
N ARG A 276 -17.05 7.40 5.71
CA ARG A 276 -17.26 5.99 5.40
C ARG A 276 -17.60 5.26 6.68
N VAL A 277 -18.59 4.37 6.66
CA VAL A 277 -19.03 3.64 7.86
C VAL A 277 -17.88 2.90 8.52
N LYS A 278 -17.03 2.20 7.76
CA LYS A 278 -15.82 1.54 8.31
C LYS A 278 -14.95 2.51 9.09
N ASP A 279 -14.62 3.66 8.50
CA ASP A 279 -13.66 4.60 9.08
C ASP A 279 -14.27 5.35 10.26
N TYR A 280 -15.55 5.71 10.17
CA TYR A 280 -16.33 6.23 11.30
C TYR A 280 -16.28 5.26 12.48
N VAL A 281 -16.59 3.99 12.23
CA VAL A 281 -16.54 2.97 13.27
C VAL A 281 -15.10 2.84 13.76
N ASP A 282 -14.07 2.75 12.91
CA ASP A 282 -12.68 2.56 13.37
C ASP A 282 -12.12 3.71 14.20
N HIS A 283 -12.52 4.96 13.91
CA HIS A 283 -11.98 6.16 14.56
C HIS A 283 -12.84 6.67 15.72
N PHE A 284 -14.11 6.26 15.82
CA PHE A 284 -14.92 6.64 16.97
C PHE A 284 -14.57 5.74 18.16
N ASN A 285 -14.00 6.32 19.22
CA ASN A 285 -13.47 5.59 20.37
C ASN A 285 -14.57 5.10 21.35
N ILE A 286 -15.53 4.35 20.83
CA ILE A 286 -16.56 3.60 21.56
C ILE A 286 -16.79 2.25 20.87
N ILE A 287 -17.39 1.27 21.53
CA ILE A 287 -17.63 -0.05 20.94
C ILE A 287 -18.49 0.00 19.67
N ASP A 288 -18.26 -0.93 18.74
CA ASP A 288 -18.89 -0.94 17.41
C ASP A 288 -20.42 -0.87 17.47
N THR A 289 -21.06 -1.59 18.41
CA THR A 289 -22.53 -1.53 18.60
C THR A 289 -23.02 -0.11 18.86
N HIS A 290 -22.36 0.62 19.76
CA HIS A 290 -22.76 1.99 20.06
C HIS A 290 -22.48 2.94 18.88
N CYS A 291 -21.41 2.73 18.10
CA CYS A 291 -21.21 3.47 16.85
C CYS A 291 -22.43 3.31 15.93
N TYR A 292 -22.90 2.07 15.72
CA TYR A 292 -24.07 1.81 14.89
C TYR A 292 -25.37 2.34 15.48
N GLU A 293 -25.55 2.32 16.80
CA GLU A 293 -26.70 2.92 17.48
C GLU A 293 -26.78 4.45 17.25
N TYR A 294 -25.64 5.15 17.25
CA TYR A 294 -25.61 6.56 16.87
C TYR A 294 -25.98 6.75 15.39
N LEU A 295 -25.45 5.93 14.49
CA LEU A 295 -25.83 6.00 13.08
C LEU A 295 -27.34 5.79 12.90
N PHE A 296 -27.94 4.78 13.54
CA PHE A 296 -29.39 4.57 13.50
C PHE A 296 -30.17 5.76 14.05
N THR A 297 -29.77 6.26 15.22
CA THR A 297 -30.42 7.42 15.84
C THR A 297 -30.38 8.63 14.91
N PHE A 298 -29.25 8.85 14.23
CA PHE A 298 -29.09 9.96 13.29
C PHE A 298 -29.87 9.74 11.98
N ILE A 299 -30.01 8.51 11.51
CA ILE A 299 -30.86 8.17 10.35
C ILE A 299 -32.33 8.42 10.70
N GLU A 300 -32.80 7.93 11.86
CA GLU A 300 -34.19 8.08 12.32
C GLU A 300 -34.59 9.54 12.53
N ARG A 301 -33.64 10.39 12.96
CA ARG A 301 -33.82 11.83 13.15
C ARG A 301 -33.51 12.66 11.90
N ASP A 302 -33.25 12.01 10.77
CA ASP A 302 -32.90 12.68 9.52
C ASP A 302 -31.68 13.63 9.62
N PHE A 303 -30.76 13.36 10.56
CA PHE A 303 -29.50 14.09 10.73
C PHE A 303 -28.42 13.60 9.77
N ILE A 304 -28.51 12.35 9.35
CA ILE A 304 -27.63 11.77 8.33
C ILE A 304 -28.44 10.98 7.32
N GLU A 305 -27.86 10.77 6.15
CA GLU A 305 -28.26 9.74 5.22
C GLU A 305 -27.09 8.76 5.00
N ILE A 306 -27.45 7.50 4.80
CA ILE A 306 -26.51 6.46 4.40
C ILE A 306 -26.71 6.20 2.92
N THR A 307 -25.66 6.36 2.13
CA THR A 307 -25.72 6.06 0.69
C THR A 307 -24.88 4.84 0.37
N ASP A 308 -25.45 3.96 -0.46
CA ASP A 308 -24.78 2.80 -1.07
C ASP A 308 -24.00 3.20 -2.33
N GLN A 309 -23.73 4.50 -2.50
CA GLN A 309 -23.13 5.03 -3.72
C GLN A 309 -21.64 4.67 -3.79
N GLN A 310 -21.34 3.44 -4.19
CA GLN A 310 -20.12 3.15 -4.94
C GLN A 310 -20.29 3.78 -6.33
N ARG A 311 -19.98 5.07 -6.42
CA ARG A 311 -19.96 5.75 -7.71
C ARG A 311 -18.68 5.31 -8.45
N PRO A 312 -18.71 5.25 -9.78
CA PRO A 312 -17.47 5.13 -10.54
C PRO A 312 -16.53 6.29 -10.18
N VAL A 313 -15.22 6.02 -10.23
CA VAL A 313 -14.21 7.03 -9.91
C VAL A 313 -13.72 7.70 -11.19
N ALA A 314 -13.88 9.02 -11.28
CA ALA A 314 -13.27 9.85 -12.30
C ALA A 314 -11.85 10.25 -11.88
N ILE A 315 -10.87 9.88 -12.70
CA ILE A 315 -9.48 10.28 -12.51
C ILE A 315 -9.25 11.64 -13.19
N LEU A 316 -8.72 12.62 -12.46
CA LEU A 316 -8.38 13.94 -12.96
C LEU A 316 -6.86 14.12 -12.93
N VAL A 317 -6.26 14.36 -14.09
CA VAL A 317 -4.81 14.60 -14.26
C VAL A 317 -4.63 15.67 -15.33
N ASP A 318 -3.54 16.43 -15.31
CA ASP A 318 -3.22 17.37 -16.39
C ASP A 318 -2.39 16.74 -17.53
N SER A 319 -2.23 17.51 -18.60
CA SER A 319 -1.45 17.16 -19.78
C SER A 319 0.05 16.95 -19.51
N SER A 320 0.60 17.45 -18.39
CA SER A 320 2.00 17.19 -18.04
C SER A 320 2.26 15.73 -17.65
N CYS A 321 1.26 14.84 -17.67
CA CYS A 321 1.44 13.40 -17.49
C CYS A 321 2.16 12.72 -18.67
N ASP A 322 2.25 13.37 -19.83
CA ASP A 322 2.93 12.91 -21.06
C ASP A 322 2.51 11.54 -21.63
N MET A 323 1.58 10.84 -20.99
CA MET A 323 1.01 9.55 -21.42
C MET A 323 -0.41 9.69 -21.95
N HIS A 324 -0.68 10.81 -22.63
CA HIS A 324 -2.01 11.27 -23.05
C HIS A 324 -2.88 10.18 -23.70
N GLN A 325 -2.35 9.45 -24.69
CA GLN A 325 -3.15 8.46 -25.40
C GLN A 325 -3.48 7.26 -24.49
N LEU A 326 -2.50 6.79 -23.73
CA LEU A 326 -2.67 5.63 -22.86
C LEU A 326 -3.72 5.87 -21.77
N VAL A 327 -3.70 7.05 -21.13
CA VAL A 327 -4.71 7.38 -20.10
C VAL A 327 -6.08 7.65 -20.74
N LYS A 328 -6.13 8.21 -21.96
CA LYS A 328 -7.39 8.38 -22.73
C LYS A 328 -8.03 7.06 -23.10
N ASP A 329 -7.24 6.06 -23.47
CA ASP A 329 -7.73 4.72 -23.81
C ASP A 329 -8.41 4.04 -22.59
N GLU A 330 -8.04 4.45 -21.37
CA GLU A 330 -8.68 4.04 -20.12
C GLU A 330 -9.75 5.04 -19.62
N GLY A 331 -10.22 5.95 -20.48
CA GLY A 331 -11.32 6.87 -20.18
C GLY A 331 -10.93 8.15 -19.43
N VAL A 332 -9.63 8.43 -19.25
CA VAL A 332 -9.15 9.64 -18.59
C VAL A 332 -8.80 10.71 -19.62
N GLN A 333 -9.49 11.85 -19.60
CA GLN A 333 -9.16 12.99 -20.44
C GLN A 333 -8.28 14.00 -19.67
N PRO A 334 -6.99 14.17 -20.02
CA PRO A 334 -6.12 15.11 -19.33
C PRO A 334 -6.60 16.56 -19.45
N ILE A 335 -6.46 17.32 -18.37
CA ILE A 335 -6.73 18.75 -18.33
C ILE A 335 -5.61 19.47 -19.08
N ALA A 336 -5.98 20.20 -20.14
CA ALA A 336 -5.01 20.83 -21.02
C ALA A 336 -4.29 22.01 -20.33
N LEU A 337 -2.96 21.93 -20.27
CA LEU A 337 -2.10 23.04 -19.88
C LEU A 337 -1.64 23.83 -21.11
N LYS A 338 -1.17 25.05 -20.85
CA LYS A 338 -0.56 25.94 -21.83
C LYS A 338 0.62 26.68 -21.20
N MET A 339 1.60 27.01 -22.02
CA MET A 339 2.77 27.80 -21.66
C MET A 339 2.64 29.19 -22.28
N ILE A 340 2.74 30.23 -21.45
CA ILE A 340 2.68 31.63 -21.85
C ILE A 340 4.11 32.17 -21.80
N MET A 341 4.65 32.49 -22.96
CA MET A 341 6.02 32.98 -23.14
C MET A 341 6.13 34.48 -22.85
N ASP A 342 7.36 34.98 -22.62
CA ASP A 342 7.65 36.41 -22.39
C ASP A 342 7.14 37.34 -23.51
N ASP A 343 7.11 36.84 -24.75
CA ASP A 343 6.58 37.54 -25.93
C ASP A 343 5.05 37.44 -26.04
N ARG A 344 4.37 36.96 -24.99
CA ARG A 344 2.93 36.67 -24.90
C ARG A 344 2.44 35.57 -25.82
N LYS A 345 3.33 34.82 -26.49
CA LYS A 345 2.91 33.66 -27.28
C LYS A 345 2.42 32.55 -26.35
N VAL A 346 1.31 31.92 -26.74
CA VAL A 346 0.71 30.80 -26.00
C VAL A 346 0.98 29.50 -26.76
N ILE A 347 1.52 28.51 -26.06
CA ILE A 347 1.80 27.17 -26.60
C ILE A 347 0.99 26.16 -25.79
N ALA A 348 0.06 25.45 -26.41
CA ALA A 348 -0.65 24.37 -25.75
C ALA A 348 0.32 23.21 -25.44
N ASP A 349 0.12 22.54 -24.30
CA ASP A 349 0.93 21.40 -23.89
C ASP A 349 0.48 20.13 -24.62
N HIS A 350 0.94 20.00 -25.86
CA HIS A 350 0.68 18.86 -26.72
C HIS A 350 1.98 18.40 -27.37
N PRO A 351 2.30 17.08 -27.40
CA PRO A 351 3.56 16.58 -27.94
C PRO A 351 3.89 17.05 -29.36
N ASP A 352 2.90 17.22 -30.23
CA ASP A 352 3.10 17.73 -31.60
C ASP A 352 3.61 19.18 -31.67
N LEU A 353 3.53 19.94 -30.57
CA LEU A 353 3.90 21.35 -30.51
C LEU A 353 5.29 21.60 -29.90
N VAL A 354 6.04 20.55 -29.57
CA VAL A 354 7.39 20.62 -28.96
C VAL A 354 8.34 21.54 -29.74
N ALA A 355 8.33 21.46 -31.07
CA ALA A 355 9.18 22.30 -31.93
C ALA A 355 8.90 23.80 -31.79
N ASN A 356 7.71 24.21 -31.33
CA ASN A 356 7.40 25.61 -31.06
C ASN A 356 8.05 26.12 -29.77
N THR A 357 8.21 25.25 -28.78
CA THR A 357 8.86 25.54 -27.49
C THR A 357 10.38 25.62 -27.64
N LEU A 358 10.98 24.70 -28.39
CA LEU A 358 12.44 24.62 -28.53
C LEU A 358 13.08 25.78 -29.32
N LYS A 359 12.27 26.66 -29.94
CA LYS A 359 12.75 27.89 -30.60
C LYS A 359 13.20 28.96 -29.59
N TYR A 360 12.83 28.82 -28.33
CA TYR A 360 13.13 29.79 -27.28
C TYR A 360 14.44 29.46 -26.56
N LYS A 361 15.13 30.50 -26.09
CA LYS A 361 16.33 30.31 -25.25
C LYS A 361 15.91 29.79 -23.87
N ILE A 362 16.79 29.02 -23.22
CA ILE A 362 16.58 28.50 -21.84
C ILE A 362 16.08 29.59 -20.88
N LYS A 363 16.74 30.76 -20.85
CA LYS A 363 16.33 31.91 -20.00
C LYS A 363 14.92 32.45 -20.28
N GLN A 364 14.39 32.25 -21.49
CA GLN A 364 13.02 32.64 -21.84
C GLN A 364 12.02 31.55 -21.43
N LEU A 365 12.42 30.27 -21.51
CA LEU A 365 11.64 29.13 -21.05
C LEU A 365 11.50 29.13 -19.52
N GLU A 366 12.57 29.46 -18.79
CA GLU A 366 12.56 29.60 -17.31
C GLU A 366 11.59 30.67 -16.80
N LYS A 367 11.24 31.66 -17.64
CA LYS A 367 10.28 32.72 -17.31
C LYS A 367 8.87 32.43 -17.79
N ALA A 368 8.69 31.36 -18.57
CA ALA A 368 7.39 31.03 -19.12
C ALA A 368 6.41 30.68 -18.01
N ILE A 369 5.18 31.18 -18.13
CA ILE A 369 4.12 30.92 -17.15
C ILE A 369 3.32 29.71 -17.62
N ILE A 370 3.22 28.69 -16.77
CA ILE A 370 2.33 27.55 -17.00
C ILE A 370 0.92 27.91 -16.51
N ALA A 371 -0.08 27.69 -17.36
CA ALA A 371 -1.48 28.00 -17.09
C ALA A 371 -2.43 26.94 -17.67
N THR A 372 -3.69 27.00 -17.30
CA THR A 372 -4.80 26.19 -17.84
C THR A 372 -5.66 27.02 -18.81
N SER A 373 -6.63 26.40 -19.49
CA SER A 373 -7.57 27.11 -20.38
C SER A 373 -8.35 28.21 -19.66
N SER A 374 -8.81 27.93 -18.44
CA SER A 374 -9.41 28.88 -17.49
C SER A 374 -8.65 28.85 -16.16
N GLU A 375 -8.80 29.87 -15.30
CA GLU A 375 -8.15 29.90 -13.97
C GLU A 375 -8.55 28.71 -13.07
N ASP A 376 -9.70 28.08 -13.37
CA ASP A 376 -10.33 27.05 -12.55
C ASP A 376 -10.61 25.76 -13.33
N ALA A 377 -9.87 25.45 -14.41
CA ALA A 377 -10.16 24.30 -15.29
C ALA A 377 -10.24 22.95 -14.53
N TYR A 378 -9.43 22.76 -13.50
CA TYR A 378 -9.52 21.62 -12.59
C TYR A 378 -10.84 21.56 -11.83
N LEU A 379 -11.24 22.69 -11.27
CA LEU A 379 -12.47 22.84 -10.51
C LEU A 379 -13.68 22.62 -11.42
N GLU A 380 -13.69 23.24 -12.61
CA GLU A 380 -14.73 23.05 -13.62
C GLU A 380 -14.89 21.57 -13.98
N ARG A 381 -13.79 20.88 -14.29
CA ARG A 381 -13.82 19.46 -14.63
C ARG A 381 -14.30 18.61 -13.46
N CYS A 382 -13.84 18.90 -12.24
CA CYS A 382 -14.28 18.21 -11.04
C CYS A 382 -15.79 18.39 -10.81
N LEU A 383 -16.31 19.61 -10.91
CA LEU A 383 -17.74 19.92 -10.75
C LEU A 383 -18.60 19.14 -11.74
N THR A 384 -18.18 19.06 -13.01
CA THR A 384 -18.90 18.26 -14.03
C THR A 384 -18.92 16.76 -13.68
N GLN A 385 -17.80 16.22 -13.18
CA GLN A 385 -17.70 14.78 -12.90
C GLN A 385 -18.44 14.39 -11.61
N LEU A 386 -18.46 15.25 -10.59
CA LEU A 386 -19.14 15.02 -9.31
C LEU A 386 -20.66 14.78 -9.45
N GLU A 387 -21.27 15.13 -10.59
CA GLU A 387 -22.67 14.79 -10.89
C GLU A 387 -22.91 13.29 -11.03
N THR A 388 -21.89 12.51 -11.39
CA THR A 388 -22.04 11.06 -11.65
C THR A 388 -20.93 10.19 -11.03
N HIS A 389 -19.79 10.78 -10.66
CA HIS A 389 -18.59 10.08 -10.23
C HIS A 389 -18.06 10.65 -8.90
N ASP A 390 -17.21 9.86 -8.23
CA ASP A 390 -16.26 10.40 -7.25
C ASP A 390 -15.00 10.86 -7.98
N CYS A 391 -14.37 11.93 -7.52
CA CYS A 391 -13.25 12.54 -8.23
C CYS A 391 -11.93 12.31 -7.49
N LEU A 392 -10.98 11.64 -8.14
CA LEU A 392 -9.61 11.51 -7.67
C LEU A 392 -8.69 12.40 -8.52
N SER A 393 -8.18 13.47 -7.93
CA SER A 393 -7.23 14.36 -8.60
C SER A 393 -5.79 13.93 -8.32
N ILE A 394 -4.99 13.73 -9.35
CA ILE A 394 -3.59 13.32 -9.26
C ILE A 394 -2.74 14.48 -9.75
N PHE A 395 -1.95 15.05 -8.85
CA PHE A 395 -1.17 16.25 -9.12
C PHE A 395 0.33 15.95 -9.33
N PRO A 396 0.99 16.59 -10.31
CA PRO A 396 2.45 16.57 -10.44
C PRO A 396 3.13 17.30 -9.28
N ALA A 397 4.46 17.18 -9.24
CA ALA A 397 5.35 17.96 -8.39
C ALA A 397 5.13 19.47 -8.60
N PRO A 398 4.71 20.23 -7.57
CA PRO A 398 4.42 21.65 -7.69
C PRO A 398 5.66 22.50 -8.01
N GLU A 399 6.87 21.99 -7.75
CA GLU A 399 8.14 22.61 -8.10
C GLU A 399 8.33 22.71 -9.62
N LEU A 400 7.73 21.77 -10.36
CA LEU A 400 7.82 21.69 -11.82
C LEU A 400 6.57 22.27 -12.50
N VAL A 401 5.40 22.13 -11.87
CA VAL A 401 4.12 22.59 -12.43
C VAL A 401 3.37 23.43 -11.37
N PRO A 402 3.75 24.72 -11.18
CA PRO A 402 3.28 25.52 -10.03
C PRO A 402 1.77 25.83 -10.03
N ILE A 403 1.11 25.80 -11.20
CA ILE A 403 -0.33 26.09 -11.35
C ILE A 403 -1.22 25.14 -10.54
N GLN A 404 -0.68 24.00 -10.12
CA GLN A 404 -1.41 23.02 -9.34
C GLN A 404 -1.65 23.45 -7.89
N THR A 405 -0.80 24.31 -7.31
CA THR A 405 -0.97 24.75 -5.92
C THR A 405 -2.30 25.53 -5.74
N PRO A 406 -2.63 26.51 -6.59
CA PRO A 406 -3.98 27.09 -6.63
C PRO A 406 -5.09 26.07 -6.86
N ALA A 407 -4.93 25.15 -7.82
CA ALA A 407 -5.94 24.15 -8.15
C ALA A 407 -6.28 23.23 -6.95
N MET A 408 -5.25 22.68 -6.28
CA MET A 408 -5.39 21.89 -5.05
C MET A 408 -6.11 22.68 -3.97
N ARG A 409 -5.74 23.96 -3.77
CA ARG A 409 -6.41 24.82 -2.79
C ARG A 409 -7.89 25.02 -3.13
N ASN A 410 -8.22 25.18 -4.40
CA ASN A 410 -9.60 25.35 -4.84
C ASN A 410 -10.42 24.07 -4.69
N LEU A 411 -9.83 22.88 -4.90
CA LEU A 411 -10.50 21.61 -4.59
C LEU A 411 -10.72 21.41 -3.09
N VAL A 412 -9.75 21.78 -2.24
CA VAL A 412 -9.94 21.78 -0.77
C VAL A 412 -11.08 22.71 -0.37
N LYS A 413 -11.17 23.90 -0.96
CA LYS A 413 -12.30 24.82 -0.74
C LYS A 413 -13.61 24.23 -1.26
N LEU A 414 -13.64 23.64 -2.46
CA LEU A 414 -14.83 23.00 -3.01
C LEU A 414 -15.36 21.92 -2.06
N ARG A 415 -14.47 21.11 -1.48
CA ARG A 415 -14.86 20.10 -0.50
C ARG A 415 -15.54 20.72 0.73
N GLN A 416 -15.05 21.87 1.20
CA GLN A 416 -15.62 22.59 2.35
C GLN A 416 -16.94 23.30 2.04
N VAL A 417 -17.02 24.01 0.92
CA VAL A 417 -18.21 24.78 0.51
C VAL A 417 -19.31 23.85 -0.01
N GLY A 418 -18.91 22.75 -0.65
CA GLY A 418 -19.82 21.75 -1.19
C GLY A 418 -20.21 21.96 -2.65
N HIS A 419 -20.94 20.98 -3.17
CA HIS A 419 -21.55 20.99 -4.50
C HIS A 419 -23.07 20.87 -4.36
N GLN A 420 -23.83 21.65 -5.14
CA GLN A 420 -25.31 21.68 -5.10
C GLN A 420 -25.90 21.96 -3.70
N GLY A 421 -25.23 22.79 -2.89
CA GLY A 421 -25.70 23.18 -1.57
C GLY A 421 -25.38 22.20 -0.44
N GLN A 422 -24.59 21.15 -0.70
CA GLN A 422 -24.12 20.21 0.33
C GLN A 422 -22.59 20.05 0.31
N PRO A 423 -21.90 20.12 1.46
CA PRO A 423 -20.48 19.79 1.56
C PRO A 423 -20.16 18.43 0.98
N LEU A 424 -19.02 18.31 0.30
CA LEU A 424 -18.58 17.02 -0.24
C LEU A 424 -17.95 16.19 0.86
N LEU A 425 -18.23 14.89 0.84
CA LEU A 425 -17.55 13.91 1.66
C LEU A 425 -16.09 13.77 1.22
N ALA A 426 -15.22 13.40 2.16
CA ALA A 426 -13.81 13.14 1.88
C ALA A 426 -13.60 12.15 0.73
N ASN A 427 -14.49 11.18 0.58
CA ASN A 427 -14.48 10.16 -0.47
C ASN A 427 -15.36 10.48 -1.68
N GLU A 428 -15.86 11.71 -1.82
CA GLU A 428 -16.38 12.20 -3.10
C GLU A 428 -15.32 12.97 -3.88
N LEU A 429 -14.33 13.54 -3.16
CA LEU A 429 -13.23 14.30 -3.73
C LEU A 429 -11.95 14.07 -2.94
N MET A 430 -11.05 13.27 -3.52
CA MET A 430 -9.71 13.01 -2.99
C MET A 430 -8.63 13.58 -3.93
N GLN A 431 -7.46 13.84 -3.36
CA GLN A 431 -6.31 14.34 -4.11
C GLN A 431 -5.06 13.59 -3.70
N VAL A 432 -4.20 13.27 -4.67
CA VAL A 432 -2.90 12.63 -4.47
C VAL A 432 -1.81 13.57 -4.94
N GLU A 433 -0.91 13.91 -4.01
CA GLU A 433 0.33 14.62 -4.30
C GLU A 433 1.40 13.58 -4.63
N THR A 434 1.66 13.39 -5.93
CA THR A 434 2.56 12.31 -6.38
C THR A 434 4.03 12.61 -6.11
N LYS A 435 4.38 13.89 -6.00
CA LYS A 435 5.78 14.37 -6.06
C LYS A 435 6.52 13.82 -7.29
N SER A 436 5.81 13.53 -8.36
CA SER A 436 6.32 13.01 -9.62
C SER A 436 5.91 13.92 -10.77
N PHE A 437 6.37 13.68 -11.98
CA PHE A 437 6.06 14.51 -13.15
C PHE A 437 6.14 13.67 -14.43
N SER A 438 5.65 14.20 -15.56
CA SER A 438 5.77 13.54 -16.85
C SER A 438 5.30 12.09 -16.77
N LEU A 439 6.05 11.16 -17.35
CA LEU A 439 5.78 9.72 -17.35
C LEU A 439 5.58 9.12 -15.96
N GLY A 440 6.19 9.68 -14.91
CA GLY A 440 5.95 9.24 -13.54
C GLY A 440 4.53 9.55 -13.07
N LEU A 441 4.04 10.76 -13.36
CA LEU A 441 2.62 11.13 -13.18
C LEU A 441 1.71 10.27 -14.07
N GLY A 442 2.12 10.05 -15.32
CA GLY A 442 1.40 9.23 -16.30
C GLY A 442 1.18 7.78 -15.84
N LEU A 443 2.19 7.13 -15.29
CA LEU A 443 2.08 5.76 -14.76
C LEU A 443 1.09 5.69 -13.58
N MET A 444 1.07 6.70 -12.70
CA MET A 444 0.10 6.78 -11.61
C MET A 444 -1.31 6.98 -12.13
N ALA A 445 -1.50 7.91 -13.07
CA ALA A 445 -2.81 8.15 -13.67
C ALA A 445 -3.33 6.92 -14.42
N TYR A 446 -2.45 6.21 -15.15
CA TYR A 446 -2.79 4.97 -15.82
C TYR A 446 -3.21 3.88 -14.84
N GLN A 447 -2.43 3.66 -13.76
CA GLN A 447 -2.78 2.67 -12.75
C GLN A 447 -4.09 3.02 -12.01
N ALA A 448 -4.30 4.30 -11.71
CA ALA A 448 -5.55 4.77 -11.12
C ALA A 448 -6.75 4.50 -12.04
N ALA A 449 -6.58 4.72 -13.34
CA ALA A 449 -7.62 4.46 -14.35
C ALA A 449 -7.98 2.97 -14.43
N LEU A 450 -6.97 2.09 -14.40
CA LEU A 450 -7.20 0.64 -14.36
C LEU A 450 -7.99 0.23 -13.11
N MET A 451 -7.61 0.71 -11.93
CA MET A 451 -8.33 0.41 -10.69
C MET A 451 -9.77 0.97 -10.70
N ALA A 452 -9.97 2.18 -11.24
CA ALA A 452 -11.29 2.78 -11.38
C ALA A 452 -12.19 1.98 -12.33
N LYS A 453 -11.63 1.46 -13.42
CA LYS A 453 -12.31 0.58 -14.38
C LYS A 453 -12.69 -0.77 -13.76
N ASP A 454 -11.87 -1.27 -12.84
CA ASP A 454 -12.15 -2.44 -12.01
C ASP A 454 -13.08 -2.14 -10.81
N HIS A 455 -13.76 -0.98 -10.83
CA HIS A 455 -14.72 -0.54 -9.82
C HIS A 455 -14.14 -0.48 -8.40
N GLN A 456 -12.84 -0.25 -8.26
CA GLN A 456 -12.23 -0.04 -6.94
C GLN A 456 -12.75 1.26 -6.32
N PRO A 457 -13.10 1.26 -5.02
CA PRO A 457 -13.47 2.48 -4.31
C PRO A 457 -12.35 3.52 -4.34
N ILE A 458 -12.70 4.80 -4.42
CA ILE A 458 -11.73 5.90 -4.52
C ILE A 458 -10.68 5.89 -3.40
N GLU A 459 -11.04 5.48 -2.18
CA GLU A 459 -10.12 5.40 -1.05
C GLU A 459 -9.08 4.30 -1.26
N VAL A 460 -9.48 3.16 -1.84
CA VAL A 460 -8.56 2.06 -2.18
C VAL A 460 -7.59 2.51 -3.27
N ILE A 461 -8.08 3.22 -4.29
CA ILE A 461 -7.23 3.79 -5.35
C ILE A 461 -6.26 4.81 -4.73
N HIS A 462 -6.78 5.74 -3.93
CA HIS A 462 -5.99 6.77 -3.28
C HIS A 462 -4.87 6.19 -2.43
N ASP A 463 -5.17 5.26 -1.52
CA ASP A 463 -4.19 4.68 -0.59
C ASP A 463 -3.12 3.90 -1.35
N PHE A 464 -3.54 3.14 -2.37
CA PHE A 464 -2.61 2.46 -3.27
C PHE A 464 -1.66 3.46 -3.97
N LEU A 465 -2.18 4.58 -4.48
CA LEU A 465 -1.35 5.59 -5.14
C LEU A 465 -0.40 6.29 -4.15
N VAL A 466 -0.83 6.53 -2.91
CA VAL A 466 0.02 7.10 -1.85
C VAL A 466 1.19 6.15 -1.54
N GLU A 467 0.95 4.85 -1.48
CA GLU A 467 2.00 3.85 -1.28
C GLU A 467 2.89 3.65 -2.51
N LEU A 468 2.32 3.81 -3.71
CA LEU A 468 3.03 3.70 -4.99
C LEU A 468 3.94 4.91 -5.26
N ALA A 469 3.52 6.12 -4.90
CA ALA A 469 4.24 7.37 -5.18
C ALA A 469 5.74 7.31 -4.84
N PRO A 470 6.18 6.89 -3.63
CA PRO A 470 7.60 6.84 -3.29
C PRO A 470 8.38 5.72 -4.02
N ARG A 471 7.70 4.79 -4.70
CA ARG A 471 8.29 3.68 -5.44
C ARG A 471 8.48 3.98 -6.92
N ILE A 472 7.94 5.10 -7.41
CA ILE A 472 8.12 5.52 -8.80
C ILE A 472 9.44 6.26 -8.94
N HIS A 473 10.29 5.73 -9.82
CA HIS A 473 11.55 6.34 -10.18
C HIS A 473 11.41 7.03 -11.53
N VAL A 474 11.92 8.27 -11.64
CA VAL A 474 12.02 8.98 -12.92
C VAL A 474 13.48 9.34 -13.16
N LEU A 475 14.08 8.70 -14.17
CA LEU A 475 15.43 8.98 -14.63
C LEU A 475 15.36 9.80 -15.92
N VAL A 476 16.28 10.75 -16.06
CA VAL A 476 16.39 11.59 -17.25
C VAL A 476 17.83 11.68 -17.71
N ALA A 477 18.02 11.71 -19.02
CA ALA A 477 19.25 12.09 -19.67
C ALA A 477 19.03 13.39 -20.41
N VAL A 478 19.84 14.41 -20.13
CA VAL A 478 19.72 15.74 -20.73
C VAL A 478 21.02 16.17 -21.39
N GLN A 479 20.93 16.95 -22.47
CA GLN A 479 22.09 17.40 -23.22
C GLN A 479 22.73 18.66 -22.61
N ALA A 480 24.05 18.66 -22.44
CA ALA A 480 24.79 19.82 -21.95
C ALA A 480 24.52 21.06 -22.82
N GLY A 481 24.24 22.20 -22.16
CA GLY A 481 23.94 23.47 -22.83
C GLY A 481 22.59 23.55 -23.55
N LYS A 482 21.80 22.48 -23.62
CA LYS A 482 20.43 22.46 -24.18
C LYS A 482 19.34 22.28 -23.12
N SER A 483 19.73 22.06 -21.86
CA SER A 483 18.84 21.85 -20.73
C SER A 483 19.11 22.85 -19.61
N PRO A 484 18.09 23.36 -18.90
CA PRO A 484 18.28 24.08 -17.65
C PRO A 484 19.00 23.24 -16.56
N LEU A 485 18.86 21.92 -16.62
CA LEU A 485 19.40 20.99 -15.62
C LEU A 485 20.89 20.68 -15.82
N ALA A 486 21.44 20.95 -17.01
CA ALA A 486 22.80 20.59 -17.35
C ALA A 486 23.72 21.82 -17.39
N PRO A 487 24.94 21.75 -16.82
CA PRO A 487 25.90 22.83 -16.91
C PRO A 487 26.28 23.16 -18.36
N LYS A 488 26.84 24.37 -18.56
CA LYS A 488 27.36 24.78 -19.87
C LYS A 488 28.70 24.09 -20.13
N GLY A 489 28.74 23.26 -21.18
CA GLY A 489 29.90 22.42 -21.49
C GLY A 489 29.86 21.10 -20.74
N GLY A 490 30.54 20.08 -21.25
CA GLY A 490 30.43 18.70 -20.76
C GLY A 490 29.63 17.80 -21.69
N GLY A 491 29.41 16.56 -21.25
CA GLY A 491 28.59 15.60 -21.99
C GLY A 491 27.17 15.46 -21.44
N PRO A 492 26.37 14.52 -21.96
CA PRO A 492 25.01 14.29 -21.46
C PRO A 492 24.99 13.99 -19.96
N LEU A 493 24.12 14.67 -19.22
CA LEU A 493 23.95 14.48 -17.78
C LEU A 493 22.81 13.50 -17.52
N ILE A 494 23.08 12.45 -16.74
CA ILE A 494 22.08 11.53 -16.22
C ILE A 494 21.68 11.98 -14.82
N SER A 495 20.39 12.16 -14.60
CA SER A 495 19.83 12.60 -13.33
C SER A 495 18.62 11.75 -12.93
N ILE A 496 18.32 11.72 -11.63
CA ILE A 496 17.09 11.15 -11.09
C ILE A 496 16.28 12.27 -10.43
N TRP A 497 14.96 12.20 -10.57
CA TRP A 497 14.06 13.03 -9.76
C TRP A 497 14.00 12.47 -8.33
N ASP A 498 14.42 13.26 -7.35
CA ASP A 498 14.46 12.89 -5.93
C ASP A 498 13.56 13.83 -5.13
N LYS A 499 12.28 13.47 -5.04
CA LYS A 499 11.19 14.14 -4.30
C LYS A 499 10.83 15.55 -4.79
N ASP A 500 11.77 16.48 -4.77
CA ASP A 500 11.57 17.91 -5.04
C ASP A 500 12.66 18.52 -5.95
N HIS A 501 13.70 17.77 -6.30
CA HIS A 501 14.78 18.23 -7.16
C HIS A 501 15.37 17.13 -8.05
N PHE A 502 16.11 17.54 -9.09
CA PHE A 502 16.92 16.62 -9.88
C PHE A 502 18.29 16.42 -9.22
N LYS A 503 18.62 15.17 -8.95
CA LYS A 503 19.93 14.74 -8.45
C LYS A 503 20.76 14.15 -9.59
N ALA A 504 21.92 14.75 -9.87
CA ALA A 504 22.86 14.22 -10.84
C ALA A 504 23.39 12.84 -10.38
N LEU A 505 23.39 11.89 -11.30
CA LEU A 505 23.90 10.53 -11.10
C LEU A 505 25.22 10.30 -11.84
N ASP A 506 25.34 10.82 -13.07
CA ASP A 506 26.53 10.64 -13.91
C ASP A 506 26.60 11.70 -15.02
N GLU A 507 27.80 12.00 -15.50
CA GLU A 507 28.03 12.84 -16.69
C GLU A 507 28.80 12.02 -17.73
N LEU A 508 28.17 11.78 -18.88
CA LEU A 508 28.72 10.88 -19.90
C LEU A 508 29.85 11.55 -20.69
N ALA A 509 31.00 10.88 -20.77
CA ALA A 509 32.10 11.27 -21.64
C ALA A 509 31.74 11.12 -23.13
N ARG A 510 32.53 11.77 -23.99
CA ARG A 510 32.32 11.77 -25.44
C ARG A 510 32.34 10.33 -25.99
N GLY A 511 31.27 9.94 -26.68
CA GLY A 511 31.13 8.63 -27.31
C GLY A 511 30.43 7.58 -26.44
N GLN A 512 30.16 7.86 -25.16
CA GLN A 512 29.32 6.99 -24.33
C GLN A 512 27.85 7.09 -24.76
N SER A 513 27.17 5.95 -24.68
CA SER A 513 25.79 5.78 -25.11
C SER A 513 24.82 6.18 -24.00
N VAL A 514 23.92 7.13 -24.30
CA VAL A 514 22.87 7.58 -23.38
C VAL A 514 21.90 6.45 -23.03
N HIS A 515 21.49 5.65 -24.02
CA HIS A 515 20.52 4.57 -23.79
C HIS A 515 21.13 3.43 -22.96
N ASP A 516 22.39 3.07 -23.18
CA ASP A 516 23.06 2.05 -22.36
C ASP A 516 23.24 2.51 -20.92
N ALA A 517 23.60 3.77 -20.71
CA ALA A 517 23.74 4.34 -19.37
C ALA A 517 22.39 4.37 -18.62
N LEU A 518 21.32 4.85 -19.25
CA LEU A 518 19.98 4.84 -18.67
C LEU A 518 19.52 3.40 -18.37
N ALA A 519 19.69 2.47 -19.31
CA ALA A 519 19.33 1.06 -19.11
C ALA A 519 20.09 0.46 -17.92
N ALA A 520 21.40 0.74 -17.79
CA ALA A 520 22.19 0.27 -16.66
C ALA A 520 21.70 0.83 -15.33
N PHE A 521 21.27 2.11 -15.27
CA PHE A 521 20.72 2.70 -14.05
C PHE A 521 19.35 2.16 -13.67
N VAL A 522 18.50 1.84 -14.65
CA VAL A 522 17.21 1.16 -14.45
C VAL A 522 17.46 -0.24 -13.89
N LEU A 523 18.27 -1.05 -14.56
CA LEU A 523 18.55 -2.45 -14.18
C LEU A 523 19.21 -2.58 -12.81
N LYS A 524 20.00 -1.59 -12.37
CA LYS A 524 20.58 -1.57 -11.01
C LYS A 524 19.55 -1.30 -9.91
N ARG A 525 18.35 -0.83 -10.24
CA ARG A 525 17.31 -0.40 -9.29
C ARG A 525 16.12 -1.33 -9.21
N ILE A 526 16.13 -2.40 -10.01
CA ILE A 526 15.02 -3.34 -10.11
C ILE A 526 15.53 -4.75 -9.97
N ASP A 527 14.72 -5.59 -9.34
CA ASP A 527 14.83 -7.03 -9.51
C ASP A 527 14.24 -7.39 -10.88
N VAL A 528 15.11 -7.83 -11.79
CA VAL A 528 14.78 -8.19 -13.18
C VAL A 528 13.83 -9.39 -13.29
N LYS A 529 13.63 -10.14 -12.19
CA LYS A 529 12.68 -11.26 -12.14
C LYS A 529 11.28 -10.84 -11.71
N SER A 530 11.15 -9.64 -11.14
CA SER A 530 9.88 -9.13 -10.63
C SER A 530 9.15 -8.31 -11.71
N PRO A 531 7.80 -8.37 -11.77
CA PRO A 531 7.02 -7.53 -12.68
C PRO A 531 7.30 -6.05 -12.50
N ILE A 532 7.52 -5.37 -13.63
CA ILE A 532 7.82 -3.95 -13.69
C ILE A 532 6.84 -3.25 -14.62
N ARG A 533 6.43 -2.05 -14.24
CA ARG A 533 5.84 -1.09 -15.17
C ARG A 533 6.85 -0.02 -15.50
N LEU A 534 6.97 0.28 -16.78
CA LEU A 534 7.94 1.23 -17.29
C LEU A 534 7.37 2.00 -18.48
N ALA A 535 7.71 3.28 -18.57
CA ALA A 535 7.40 4.17 -19.68
C ALA A 535 8.67 4.94 -20.07
N ILE A 536 8.91 5.07 -21.37
CA ILE A 536 10.05 5.82 -21.92
C ILE A 536 9.51 6.98 -22.74
N GLY A 537 10.14 8.14 -22.65
CA GLY A 537 9.77 9.27 -23.48
C GLY A 537 10.96 10.11 -23.91
N HIS A 538 10.73 10.98 -24.90
CA HIS A 538 11.79 11.74 -25.54
C HIS A 538 11.38 13.13 -26.01
N ILE A 539 12.38 14.01 -26.14
CA ILE A 539 12.25 15.34 -26.74
C ILE A 539 13.19 15.38 -27.94
N GLN A 540 12.64 15.21 -29.15
CA GLN A 540 13.41 15.12 -30.42
C GLN A 540 14.55 14.08 -30.40
N ALA A 541 14.41 13.00 -29.62
CA ALA A 541 15.42 11.94 -29.46
C ALA A 541 14.85 10.52 -29.65
N GLN A 542 13.94 10.36 -30.62
CA GLN A 542 13.19 9.11 -30.84
C GLN A 542 14.10 7.90 -31.06
N ASP A 543 15.19 8.05 -31.81
CA ASP A 543 16.12 6.94 -32.07
C ASP A 543 16.83 6.46 -30.81
N VAL A 544 17.19 7.38 -29.91
CA VAL A 544 17.83 7.03 -28.62
C VAL A 544 16.82 6.34 -27.71
N ALA A 545 15.58 6.82 -27.69
CA ALA A 545 14.51 6.23 -26.88
C ALA A 545 14.10 4.83 -27.35
N LYS A 546 14.06 4.58 -28.67
CA LYS A 546 13.84 3.25 -29.24
C LYS A 546 14.94 2.26 -28.84
N LYS A 547 16.21 2.68 -28.93
CA LYS A 547 17.34 1.84 -28.48
C LYS A 547 17.28 1.55 -26.98
N LEU A 548 16.88 2.52 -26.16
CA LEU A 548 16.64 2.30 -24.72
C LEU A 548 15.52 1.28 -24.49
N HIS A 549 14.42 1.40 -25.23
CA HIS A 549 13.30 0.47 -25.18
C HIS A 549 13.76 -0.95 -25.53
N GLU A 550 14.44 -1.15 -26.65
CA GLU A 550 15.01 -2.44 -27.07
C GLU A 550 15.94 -3.02 -25.99
N ALA A 551 16.89 -2.22 -25.49
CA ALA A 551 17.85 -2.65 -24.48
C ALA A 551 17.20 -3.10 -23.15
N LEU A 552 16.02 -2.58 -22.82
CA LEU A 552 15.27 -2.93 -21.62
C LEU A 552 14.31 -4.10 -21.85
N VAL A 553 13.59 -4.14 -22.98
CA VAL A 553 12.69 -5.24 -23.36
C VAL A 553 13.43 -6.57 -23.36
N ASP A 554 14.60 -6.61 -24.00
CA ASP A 554 15.40 -7.84 -24.13
C ASP A 554 15.80 -8.43 -22.77
N LYS A 555 15.99 -7.57 -21.76
CA LYS A 555 16.51 -7.94 -20.44
C LYS A 555 15.45 -8.17 -19.38
N LEU A 556 14.26 -7.61 -19.54
CA LEU A 556 13.22 -7.61 -18.51
C LEU A 556 12.17 -8.72 -18.67
N HIS A 557 12.20 -9.48 -19.78
CA HIS A 557 11.35 -10.67 -20.04
C HIS A 557 9.84 -10.48 -19.73
N LEU A 558 9.38 -9.23 -19.62
CA LEU A 558 8.05 -8.83 -19.21
C LEU A 558 7.63 -7.64 -20.08
N GLY A 559 6.42 -7.76 -20.63
CA GLY A 559 5.94 -6.99 -21.77
C GLY A 559 5.90 -5.48 -21.55
N LEU A 560 6.99 -4.81 -21.92
CA LEU A 560 6.97 -3.44 -22.39
C LEU A 560 6.14 -3.39 -23.68
N LYS A 561 4.85 -3.07 -23.56
CA LYS A 561 3.91 -3.06 -24.68
C LYS A 561 3.74 -1.69 -25.33
N HIS A 562 4.43 -0.65 -24.83
CA HIS A 562 4.23 0.72 -25.29
C HIS A 562 5.48 1.30 -25.93
N ASP A 563 5.32 1.80 -27.15
CA ASP A 563 6.37 2.56 -27.82
C ASP A 563 6.77 3.81 -27.01
N PRO A 564 8.02 4.29 -27.14
CA PRO A 564 8.44 5.52 -26.51
C PRO A 564 7.54 6.72 -26.84
N PHE A 565 7.18 7.50 -25.82
CA PHE A 565 6.26 8.63 -25.91
C PHE A 565 6.99 9.94 -26.26
N PRO A 566 6.46 10.77 -27.17
CA PRO A 566 6.93 12.15 -27.29
C PRO A 566 6.49 12.97 -26.08
N LEU A 567 7.42 13.69 -25.44
CA LEU A 567 7.13 14.51 -24.25
C LEU A 567 6.70 15.93 -24.65
N GLY A 568 5.73 16.49 -23.95
CA GLY A 568 5.08 17.77 -24.26
C GLY A 568 5.96 19.01 -24.06
N PRO A 569 5.49 20.18 -24.53
CA PRO A 569 6.08 21.49 -24.31
C PRO A 569 6.51 21.80 -22.88
N ILE A 570 5.70 21.48 -21.86
CA ILE A 570 6.04 21.78 -20.46
C ILE A 570 7.23 20.94 -20.02
N THR A 571 7.19 19.63 -20.25
CA THR A 571 8.33 18.76 -19.96
C THR A 571 9.57 19.14 -20.78
N SER A 572 9.37 19.65 -22.01
CA SER A 572 10.45 20.17 -22.85
C SER A 572 11.11 21.44 -22.31
N SER A 573 10.37 22.32 -21.63
CA SER A 573 10.97 23.50 -20.99
C SER A 573 11.81 23.13 -19.76
N ILE A 574 11.47 22.02 -19.09
CA ILE A 574 12.19 21.48 -17.93
C ILE A 574 13.44 20.72 -18.36
N LEU A 575 13.31 19.78 -19.30
CA LEU A 575 14.38 18.84 -19.66
C LEU A 575 15.25 19.31 -20.82
N GLY A 576 14.71 20.13 -21.73
CA GLY A 576 15.45 20.64 -22.88
C GLY A 576 15.52 19.69 -24.09
N GLU A 577 16.05 20.22 -25.20
CA GLU A 577 16.16 19.50 -26.48
C GLU A 577 17.10 18.27 -26.36
N GLY A 578 16.68 17.15 -26.95
CA GLY A 578 17.48 15.92 -27.02
C GLY A 578 17.42 15.08 -25.75
N ALA A 579 16.52 15.40 -24.82
CA ALA A 579 16.36 14.66 -23.59
C ALA A 579 15.60 13.33 -23.80
N VAL A 580 15.93 12.35 -22.96
CA VAL A 580 15.25 11.05 -22.86
C VAL A 580 14.90 10.81 -21.39
N ALA A 581 13.67 10.44 -21.11
CA ALA A 581 13.17 10.15 -19.77
C ALA A 581 12.70 8.69 -19.69
N VAL A 582 12.84 8.08 -18.53
CA VAL A 582 12.27 6.76 -18.21
C VAL A 582 11.67 6.79 -16.81
N ALA A 583 10.40 6.42 -16.72
CA ALA A 583 9.70 6.25 -15.45
C ALA A 583 9.39 4.77 -15.21
N PHE A 584 9.54 4.30 -13.97
CA PHE A 584 9.28 2.88 -13.65
C PHE A 584 9.01 2.63 -12.17
N HIS A 585 8.33 1.50 -11.89
CA HIS A 585 8.17 0.93 -10.56
C HIS A 585 7.97 -0.59 -10.64
N GLN A 586 8.27 -1.31 -9.55
CA GLN A 586 7.93 -2.72 -9.42
C GLN A 586 6.49 -2.88 -8.88
N LEU A 587 5.79 -3.94 -9.30
CA LEU A 587 4.41 -4.23 -8.92
C LEU A 587 4.31 -4.94 -7.57
#